data_AF-A0A0J6Z5P8-F1
#
_entry.id   AF-A0A0J6Z5P8-F1
#
_cell.length_a   1.000
_cell.length_b   1.000
_cell.length_c   1.000
_cell.angle_alpha   90.00
_cell.angle_beta   90.00
_cell.angle_gamma   90.00
#
_symmetry.space_group_name_H-M   'P 1'
#
loop_
_entity.id
_entity.type
_entity.pdbx_description
1 polymer ?
#
loop_
_entity_poly.entity_id
_entity_poly.type
_entity_poly.pdbx_seq_one_letter_code
_entity_poly.pdbx_strand_id
1 'polypeptide(L)'
;MDAVLGLSVTSTAVGLVLVEGQVADGDAMTGTGVEVATSQDAAEAVRQTEALAAQRGQRVQSIGVTWSDDARTEASLLLKELTESGHNIVPVQLSEATDALARGIAEVVGYHTTAVCVVEPGQLIALVVTPDDGAVQTAVNTSVITEEDLIGWLSAVFARADWEPEALVLVGSAEDLDGIAPVLEEALAVPVFSPAEAQLALARGAALACTPSVDEWWLDDDLAPTRAPVPAEPRPATERLRRAGPALMLAGGLVAFVVSVSAALGMQFVPERPAPTVRPAAEAGPAAPVAPIAPPPPPVAPPPVEEAPATEDPAPEPAPVEEAPATEPAPIESTDPLPVDAAPPPVVDAVPPVLAPPPVPEQQPGLLQRIRDRLAGVRDDQPPVVEPAPPPPPPLP
;
A
#
# COMPACT_ATOMS: atom_id res chain seq x y z
N MET A 1 -13.89 19.14 -8.69
CA MET A 1 -12.69 18.86 -7.88
C MET A 1 -11.76 18.03 -8.72
N ASP A 2 -10.48 18.00 -8.39
CA ASP A 2 -9.53 17.18 -9.13
C ASP A 2 -9.32 15.85 -8.38
N ALA A 3 -9.03 14.78 -9.11
CA ALA A 3 -8.79 13.45 -8.57
C ALA A 3 -7.55 12.83 -9.22
N VAL A 4 -6.93 11.88 -8.53
CA VAL A 4 -5.82 11.08 -9.05
C VAL A 4 -6.27 9.63 -9.07
N LEU A 5 -6.02 8.96 -10.20
CA LEU A 5 -6.28 7.53 -10.33
C LEU A 5 -4.96 6.79 -10.07
N GLY A 6 -5.01 5.72 -9.29
CA GLY A 6 -3.89 4.83 -9.08
C GLY A 6 -4.18 3.45 -9.61
N LEU A 7 -3.18 2.82 -10.22
CA LEU A 7 -3.22 1.46 -10.71
C LEU A 7 -2.06 0.67 -10.12
N SER A 8 -2.35 -0.59 -9.76
CA SER A 8 -1.36 -1.59 -9.42
C SER A 8 -1.54 -2.78 -10.37
N VAL A 9 -0.49 -3.18 -11.06
CA VAL A 9 -0.49 -4.36 -11.93
C VAL A 9 0.35 -5.45 -11.26
N THR A 10 -0.30 -6.54 -10.84
CA THR A 10 0.35 -7.72 -10.26
C THR A 10 0.19 -8.91 -11.22
N SER A 11 0.82 -10.06 -10.90
CA SER A 11 0.64 -11.28 -11.71
C SER A 11 -0.76 -11.88 -11.61
N THR A 12 -1.54 -11.50 -10.59
CA THR A 12 -2.87 -12.04 -10.34
C THR A 12 -3.99 -11.08 -10.73
N ALA A 13 -3.74 -9.76 -10.67
CA ALA A 13 -4.80 -8.78 -10.90
C ALA A 13 -4.27 -7.38 -11.25
N VAL A 14 -5.20 -6.52 -11.69
CA VAL A 14 -5.00 -5.08 -11.77
C VAL A 14 -5.95 -4.38 -10.80
N GLY A 15 -5.40 -3.74 -9.78
CA GLY A 15 -6.14 -2.90 -8.86
C GLY A 15 -6.23 -1.47 -9.37
N LEU A 16 -7.38 -0.83 -9.20
CA LEU A 16 -7.66 0.56 -9.58
C LEU A 16 -8.22 1.30 -8.36
N VAL A 17 -7.70 2.49 -8.03
CA VAL A 17 -8.23 3.32 -6.93
C VAL A 17 -8.30 4.78 -7.36
N LEU A 18 -9.48 5.39 -7.23
CA LEU A 18 -9.66 6.83 -7.41
C LEU A 18 -9.51 7.52 -6.05
N VAL A 19 -8.53 8.42 -5.94
CA VAL A 19 -8.31 9.25 -4.75
C VAL A 19 -8.72 10.69 -5.05
N GLU A 20 -9.56 11.27 -4.19
CA GLU A 20 -10.02 12.65 -4.36
C GLU A 20 -8.94 13.65 -3.90
N GLY A 21 -8.68 14.66 -4.73
CA GLY A 21 -7.61 15.63 -4.51
C GLY A 21 -8.04 16.80 -3.64
N GLN A 22 -7.75 16.70 -2.34
CA GLN A 22 -7.22 17.79 -1.51
C GLN A 22 -6.70 17.19 -0.19
N VAL A 23 -5.43 16.76 -0.16
CA VAL A 23 -4.72 16.48 1.12
C VAL A 23 -4.35 17.82 1.76
N ALA A 24 -5.38 18.64 2.06
CA ALA A 24 -5.23 19.96 2.70
C ALA A 24 -5.91 20.02 4.08
N ASP A 25 -6.67 18.99 4.41
CA ASP A 25 -7.21 18.75 5.73
C ASP A 25 -7.11 17.24 5.92
N GLY A 26 -6.79 16.75 7.11
CA GLY A 26 -6.56 15.34 7.42
C GLY A 26 -7.80 14.44 7.28
N ASP A 27 -8.62 14.66 6.25
CA ASP A 27 -9.77 13.83 5.91
C ASP A 27 -9.23 12.56 5.27
N ALA A 28 -9.26 11.51 6.08
CA ALA A 28 -8.72 10.21 5.80
C ALA A 28 -9.16 9.70 4.43
N MET A 29 -8.18 9.54 3.54
CA MET A 29 -8.05 8.42 2.61
C MET A 29 -9.36 7.93 1.96
N THR A 30 -10.21 8.85 1.48
CA THR A 30 -11.47 8.49 0.82
C THR A 30 -11.18 8.22 -0.65
N GLY A 31 -11.37 6.98 -1.06
CA GLY A 31 -11.19 6.55 -2.44
C GLY A 31 -12.00 5.29 -2.72
N THR A 32 -12.46 5.15 -3.96
CA THR A 32 -13.18 3.96 -4.41
C THR A 32 -12.29 3.17 -5.33
N GLY A 33 -12.24 1.85 -5.15
CA GLY A 33 -11.45 1.01 -6.04
C GLY A 33 -12.12 -0.27 -6.50
N VAL A 34 -11.52 -0.88 -7.53
CA VAL A 34 -11.99 -2.07 -8.22
C VAL A 34 -10.77 -2.89 -8.64
N GLU A 35 -10.92 -4.21 -8.62
CA GLU A 35 -9.93 -5.16 -9.11
C GLU A 35 -10.42 -5.83 -10.40
N VAL A 36 -9.53 -6.00 -11.38
CA VAL A 36 -9.83 -6.67 -12.65
C VAL A 36 -8.77 -7.71 -13.00
N ALA A 37 -9.16 -8.73 -13.76
CA ALA A 37 -8.28 -9.88 -14.04
C ALA A 37 -7.24 -9.62 -15.14
N THR A 38 -7.45 -8.67 -16.04
CA THR A 38 -6.57 -8.46 -17.20
C THR A 38 -6.27 -6.98 -17.47
N SER A 39 -5.17 -6.72 -18.16
CA SER A 39 -4.79 -5.36 -18.60
C SER A 39 -5.79 -4.75 -19.57
N GLN A 40 -6.44 -5.55 -20.44
CA GLN A 40 -7.47 -5.06 -21.34
C GLN A 40 -8.71 -4.59 -20.57
N ASP A 41 -9.13 -5.38 -19.56
CA ASP A 41 -10.24 -4.99 -18.68
C ASP A 41 -9.88 -3.75 -17.87
N ALA A 42 -8.60 -3.57 -17.51
CA ALA A 42 -8.13 -2.41 -16.78
C ALA A 42 -8.29 -1.11 -17.59
N ALA A 43 -7.96 -1.10 -18.88
CA ALA A 43 -8.16 0.08 -19.71
C ALA A 43 -9.65 0.46 -19.84
N GLU A 44 -10.55 -0.53 -19.86
CA GLU A 44 -11.99 -0.27 -19.78
C GLU A 44 -12.42 0.26 -18.42
N ALA A 45 -11.94 -0.35 -17.34
CA ALA A 45 -12.22 0.07 -15.97
C ALA A 45 -11.75 1.51 -15.71
N VAL A 46 -10.59 1.92 -16.26
CA VAL A 46 -10.13 3.32 -16.24
C VAL A 46 -11.17 4.24 -16.87
N ARG A 47 -11.61 3.95 -18.11
CA ARG A 47 -12.61 4.78 -18.80
C ARG A 47 -13.93 4.85 -18.04
N GLN A 48 -14.39 3.73 -17.49
CA GLN A 48 -15.61 3.68 -16.69
C GLN A 48 -15.47 4.51 -15.40
N THR A 49 -14.33 4.41 -14.73
CA THR A 49 -14.04 5.15 -13.49
C THR A 49 -13.95 6.65 -13.76
N GLU A 50 -13.31 7.07 -14.85
CA GLU A 50 -13.29 8.48 -15.27
C GLU A 50 -14.69 9.00 -15.58
N ALA A 51 -15.52 8.21 -16.27
CA ALA A 51 -16.90 8.58 -16.56
C ALA A 51 -17.74 8.72 -15.28
N LEU A 52 -17.51 7.87 -14.28
CA LEU A 52 -18.14 7.96 -12.96
C LEU A 52 -17.64 9.19 -12.18
N ALA A 53 -16.34 9.47 -12.21
CA ALA A 53 -15.77 10.68 -11.62
C ALA A 53 -16.36 11.95 -12.25
N ALA A 54 -16.47 11.99 -13.57
CA ALA A 54 -17.07 13.11 -14.30
C ALA A 54 -18.54 13.34 -13.91
N GLN A 55 -19.33 12.28 -13.71
CA GLN A 55 -20.71 12.38 -13.20
C GLN A 55 -20.79 13.00 -11.81
N ARG A 56 -19.74 12.83 -10.99
CA ARG A 56 -19.60 13.46 -9.67
C ARG A 56 -18.98 14.86 -9.70
N GLY A 57 -18.67 15.40 -10.90
CA GLY A 57 -18.01 16.69 -11.05
C GLY A 57 -16.51 16.68 -10.70
N GLN A 58 -15.90 15.50 -10.72
CA GLN A 58 -14.46 15.29 -10.54
C GLN A 58 -13.77 15.12 -11.90
N ARG A 59 -12.50 15.53 -11.97
CA ARG A 59 -11.65 15.26 -13.15
C ARG A 59 -10.39 14.55 -12.72
N VAL A 60 -10.08 13.44 -13.38
CA VAL A 60 -8.83 12.71 -13.20
C VAL A 60 -7.71 13.52 -13.85
N GLN A 61 -6.75 14.01 -13.06
CA GLN A 61 -5.63 14.83 -13.54
C GLN A 61 -4.43 14.01 -13.98
N SER A 62 -4.16 12.94 -13.23
CA SER A 62 -3.04 12.03 -13.44
C SER A 62 -3.47 10.62 -13.07
N ILE A 63 -2.78 9.67 -13.71
CA ILE A 63 -2.95 8.24 -13.49
C ILE A 63 -1.60 7.67 -13.09
N GLY A 64 -1.44 7.35 -11.81
CA GLY A 64 -0.26 6.69 -11.27
C GLY A 64 -0.30 5.20 -11.50
N VAL A 65 0.77 4.60 -12.02
CA VAL A 65 0.81 3.17 -12.32
C VAL A 65 2.04 2.55 -11.67
N THR A 66 1.81 1.61 -10.74
CA THR A 66 2.85 0.74 -10.17
C THR A 66 2.66 -0.69 -10.66
N TRP A 67 3.71 -1.50 -10.66
CA TRP A 67 3.65 -2.90 -11.05
C TRP A 67 4.67 -3.75 -10.28
N SER A 68 4.33 -5.02 -10.09
CA SER A 68 5.27 -6.03 -9.57
C SER A 68 6.27 -6.46 -10.65
N ASP A 69 7.43 -6.96 -10.25
CA ASP A 69 8.51 -7.31 -11.19
C ASP A 69 8.11 -8.37 -12.22
N ASP A 70 7.25 -9.31 -11.82
CA ASP A 70 6.69 -10.38 -12.64
C ASP A 70 5.58 -9.92 -13.59
N ALA A 71 4.96 -8.76 -13.36
CA ALA A 71 3.90 -8.18 -14.20
C ALA A 71 4.40 -7.09 -15.18
N ARG A 72 5.73 -6.96 -15.35
CA ARG A 72 6.35 -5.90 -16.16
C ARG A 72 5.86 -5.87 -17.62
N THR A 73 5.58 -7.04 -18.20
CA THR A 73 5.15 -7.13 -19.61
C THR A 73 3.73 -6.61 -19.77
N GLU A 74 2.83 -7.06 -18.91
CA GLU A 74 1.42 -6.69 -18.83
C GLU A 74 1.29 -5.20 -18.53
N ALA A 75 2.07 -4.69 -17.58
CA ALA A 75 2.14 -3.27 -17.25
C ALA A 75 2.61 -2.44 -18.46
N SER A 76 3.61 -2.90 -19.21
CA SER A 76 4.09 -2.20 -20.42
C SER A 76 3.02 -2.09 -21.50
N LEU A 77 2.18 -3.12 -21.67
CA LEU A 77 1.05 -3.09 -22.61
C LEU A 77 -0.03 -2.11 -22.14
N LEU A 78 -0.38 -2.14 -20.86
CA LEU A 78 -1.37 -1.23 -20.28
C LEU A 78 -0.91 0.23 -20.37
N LEU A 79 0.34 0.52 -20.00
CA LEU A 79 0.93 1.85 -20.11
C LEU A 79 0.86 2.38 -21.54
N LYS A 80 1.16 1.52 -22.53
CA LYS A 80 1.07 1.89 -23.94
C LYS A 80 -0.38 2.21 -24.34
N GLU A 81 -1.34 1.36 -24.01
CA GLU A 81 -2.76 1.59 -24.33
C GLU A 81 -3.31 2.87 -23.68
N LEU A 82 -2.98 3.10 -22.41
CA LEU A 82 -3.41 4.30 -21.68
C LEU A 82 -2.76 5.58 -22.24
N THR A 83 -1.50 5.49 -22.67
CA THR A 83 -0.81 6.61 -23.33
C THR A 83 -1.41 6.91 -24.70
N GLU A 84 -1.72 5.89 -25.50
CA GLU A 84 -2.34 6.04 -26.82
C GLU A 84 -3.77 6.63 -26.74
N SER A 85 -4.46 6.42 -25.62
CA SER A 85 -5.78 7.03 -25.34
C SER A 85 -5.70 8.46 -24.79
N GLY A 86 -4.50 9.00 -24.57
CA GLY A 86 -4.29 10.41 -24.22
C GLY A 86 -4.33 10.73 -22.72
N HIS A 87 -4.26 9.72 -21.85
CA HIS A 87 -4.21 9.93 -20.40
C HIS A 87 -2.84 10.47 -19.97
N ASN A 88 -2.83 11.22 -18.87
CA ASN A 88 -1.60 11.66 -18.22
C ASN A 88 -1.07 10.56 -17.28
N ILE A 89 -0.22 9.70 -17.81
CA ILE A 89 0.30 8.53 -17.11
C ILE A 89 1.63 8.84 -16.43
N VAL A 90 1.70 8.51 -15.14
CA VAL A 90 2.90 8.64 -14.32
C VAL A 90 3.30 7.24 -13.84
N PRO A 91 4.37 6.65 -14.39
CA PRO A 91 4.90 5.40 -13.86
C PRO A 91 5.50 5.67 -12.48
N VAL A 92 5.06 4.91 -11.48
CA VAL A 92 5.49 5.02 -10.08
C VAL A 92 6.35 3.83 -9.72
N GLN A 93 7.50 4.08 -9.10
CA GLN A 93 8.30 2.96 -8.60
C GLN A 93 7.57 2.26 -7.46
N LEU A 94 7.67 0.94 -7.37
CA LEU A 94 7.01 0.19 -6.30
C LEU A 94 7.37 0.72 -4.91
N SER A 95 8.64 1.09 -4.69
CA SER A 95 9.10 1.72 -3.45
C SER A 95 8.41 3.06 -3.17
N GLU A 96 8.19 3.90 -4.17
CA GLU A 96 7.50 5.19 -4.01
C GLU A 96 6.02 4.98 -3.68
N ALA A 97 5.36 4.02 -4.34
CA ALA A 97 3.98 3.67 -4.08
C ALA A 97 3.80 3.09 -2.65
N THR A 98 4.67 2.17 -2.23
CA THR A 98 4.61 1.59 -0.88
C THR A 98 4.94 2.61 0.20
N ASP A 99 5.90 3.49 -0.06
CA ASP A 99 6.26 4.58 0.85
C ASP A 99 5.09 5.57 1.03
N ALA A 100 4.46 6.00 -0.06
CA ALA A 100 3.31 6.91 -0.01
C ALA A 100 2.11 6.27 0.71
N LEU A 101 1.87 4.98 0.44
CA LEU A 101 0.87 4.19 1.15
C LEU A 101 1.17 4.11 2.65
N ALA A 102 2.40 3.78 3.03
CA ALA A 102 2.77 3.61 4.43
C ALA A 102 2.61 4.91 5.23
N ARG A 103 3.01 6.06 4.65
CA ARG A 103 2.78 7.38 5.26
C ARG A 103 1.29 7.67 5.43
N GLY A 104 0.48 7.45 4.39
CA GLY A 104 -0.97 7.64 4.45
C GLY A 104 -1.66 6.75 5.48
N ILE A 105 -1.20 5.51 5.66
CA ILE A 105 -1.70 4.62 6.72
C ILE A 105 -1.29 5.13 8.11
N ALA A 106 -0.02 5.49 8.31
CA ALA A 106 0.47 5.98 9.60
C ALA A 106 -0.30 7.23 10.07
N GLU A 107 -0.64 8.14 9.16
CA GLU A 107 -1.47 9.32 9.44
C GLU A 107 -2.87 8.97 9.97
N VAL A 108 -3.48 7.88 9.47
CA VAL A 108 -4.84 7.48 9.83
C VAL A 108 -4.88 6.63 11.09
N VAL A 109 -3.93 5.70 11.26
CA VAL A 109 -3.95 4.75 12.38
C VAL A 109 -3.56 5.45 13.69
N GLY A 110 -2.68 6.47 13.64
CA GLY A 110 -2.41 7.35 14.78
C GLY A 110 -1.52 6.76 15.88
N TYR A 111 -0.82 5.64 15.61
CA TYR A 111 0.29 5.18 16.45
C TYR A 111 1.54 6.01 16.19
N HIS A 112 2.43 6.09 17.19
CA HIS A 112 3.69 6.80 17.00
C HIS A 112 4.57 6.07 15.98
N THR A 113 4.76 4.76 16.12
CA THR A 113 5.50 3.98 15.12
C THR A 113 4.56 2.94 14.52
N THR A 114 4.30 3.03 13.21
CA THR A 114 3.39 2.10 12.51
C THR A 114 4.18 1.26 11.50
N ALA A 115 4.05 -0.06 11.57
CA ALA A 115 4.53 -0.96 10.53
C ALA A 115 3.41 -1.24 9.51
N VAL A 116 3.75 -1.23 8.23
CA VAL A 116 2.91 -1.69 7.13
C VAL A 116 3.64 -2.82 6.44
N CYS A 117 3.03 -4.00 6.34
CA CYS A 117 3.58 -5.12 5.58
C CYS A 117 2.73 -5.35 4.34
N VAL A 118 3.33 -5.10 3.18
CA VAL A 118 2.79 -5.42 1.87
C VAL A 118 3.15 -6.86 1.54
N VAL A 119 2.14 -7.69 1.34
CA VAL A 119 2.24 -9.13 1.07
C VAL A 119 1.81 -9.37 -0.38
N GLU A 120 2.79 -9.54 -1.27
CA GLU A 120 2.57 -9.82 -2.69
C GLU A 120 3.14 -11.19 -3.07
N PRO A 121 2.67 -11.79 -4.18
CA PRO A 121 3.24 -13.02 -4.69
C PRO A 121 4.76 -12.89 -4.93
N GLY A 122 5.55 -13.67 -4.20
CA GLY A 122 7.01 -13.69 -4.33
C GLY A 122 7.76 -12.54 -3.66
N GLN A 123 7.09 -11.62 -2.97
CA GLN A 123 7.73 -10.52 -2.25
C GLN A 123 6.93 -10.02 -1.05
N LEU A 124 7.63 -9.79 0.06
CA LEU A 124 7.14 -9.07 1.23
C LEU A 124 7.90 -7.76 1.37
N ILE A 125 7.19 -6.69 1.70
CA ILE A 125 7.78 -5.37 1.96
C ILE A 125 7.25 -4.86 3.29
N ALA A 126 8.11 -4.77 4.29
CA ALA A 126 7.81 -4.18 5.58
C ALA A 126 8.32 -2.75 5.61
N LEU A 127 7.42 -1.80 5.85
CA LEU A 127 7.70 -0.38 5.97
C LEU A 127 7.39 0.05 7.40
N VAL A 128 8.36 0.60 8.11
CA VAL A 128 8.17 1.18 9.44
C VAL A 128 8.21 2.70 9.30
N VAL A 129 7.13 3.35 9.72
CA VAL A 129 6.96 4.80 9.62
C VAL A 129 7.03 5.39 11.02
N THR A 130 7.94 6.35 11.20
CA THR A 130 8.02 7.20 12.39
C THR A 130 7.71 8.65 11.98
N PRO A 131 6.77 9.34 12.63
CA PRO A 131 6.30 10.67 12.23
C PRO A 131 7.31 11.77 12.55
N ASP A 132 8.23 11.54 13.50
CA ASP A 132 9.17 12.56 13.96
C ASP A 132 10.22 12.94 12.91
N ASP A 133 10.65 11.98 12.08
CA ASP A 133 11.65 12.18 11.03
C ASP A 133 11.07 12.07 9.61
N GLY A 134 9.81 11.65 9.48
CA GLY A 134 9.15 11.39 8.20
C GLY A 134 9.83 10.30 7.36
N ALA A 135 10.79 9.60 7.96
CA ALA A 135 11.56 8.56 7.31
C ALA A 135 10.74 7.28 7.28
N VAL A 136 10.75 6.62 6.13
CA VAL A 136 10.16 5.30 5.96
C VAL A 136 11.31 4.30 5.89
N GLN A 137 11.33 3.40 6.86
CA GLN A 137 12.35 2.37 6.96
C GLN A 137 11.84 1.10 6.32
N THR A 138 12.51 0.64 5.26
CA THR A 138 12.00 -0.42 4.39
C THR A 138 12.87 -1.68 4.46
N ALA A 139 12.24 -2.83 4.67
CA ALA A 139 12.83 -4.15 4.56
C ALA A 139 12.06 -4.99 3.54
N VAL A 140 12.79 -5.68 2.66
CA VAL A 140 12.21 -6.50 1.60
C VAL A 140 12.67 -7.95 1.76
N ASN A 141 11.77 -8.90 1.54
CA ASN A 141 12.07 -10.33 1.53
C ASN A 141 11.37 -11.03 0.38
N THR A 142 12.11 -11.84 -0.40
CA THR A 142 11.59 -12.58 -1.56
C THR A 142 11.68 -14.10 -1.37
N SER A 143 12.00 -14.56 -0.16
CA SER A 143 12.28 -15.96 0.18
C SER A 143 11.33 -16.53 1.24
N VAL A 144 10.34 -15.77 1.71
CA VAL A 144 9.33 -16.27 2.66
C VAL A 144 8.35 -17.17 1.92
N ILE A 145 8.16 -18.39 2.43
CA ILE A 145 7.33 -19.42 1.79
C ILE A 145 6.23 -19.90 2.74
N THR A 146 6.40 -19.78 4.06
CA THR A 146 5.40 -20.22 5.06
C THR A 146 5.00 -19.11 6.05
N GLU A 147 3.93 -19.36 6.80
CA GLU A 147 3.49 -18.50 7.91
C GLU A 147 4.58 -18.34 8.98
N GLU A 148 5.30 -19.41 9.32
CA GLU A 148 6.39 -19.36 10.29
C GLU A 148 7.57 -18.54 9.77
N ASP A 149 7.86 -18.60 8.46
CA ASP A 149 8.87 -17.77 7.82
C ASP A 149 8.48 -16.28 7.89
N LEU A 150 7.20 -15.95 7.68
CA LEU A 150 6.66 -14.59 7.81
C LEU A 150 6.81 -14.06 9.23
N ILE A 151 6.36 -14.83 10.22
CA ILE A 151 6.49 -14.50 11.65
C ILE A 151 7.95 -14.27 12.02
N GLY A 152 8.84 -15.20 11.65
CA GLY A 152 10.26 -15.12 11.95
C GLY A 152 10.93 -13.92 11.30
N TRP A 153 10.57 -13.62 10.05
CA TRP A 153 11.09 -12.45 9.34
C TRP A 153 10.58 -11.14 9.94
N LEU A 154 9.29 -10.98 10.19
CA LEU A 154 8.73 -9.77 10.83
C LEU A 154 9.29 -9.56 12.23
N SER A 155 9.44 -10.63 13.01
CA SER A 155 10.09 -10.57 14.33
C SER A 155 11.52 -10.03 14.23
N ALA A 156 12.28 -10.50 13.25
CA ALA A 156 13.65 -10.03 13.01
C ALA A 156 13.69 -8.58 12.51
N VAL A 157 12.69 -8.15 11.75
CA VAL A 157 12.53 -6.77 11.28
C VAL A 157 12.21 -5.84 12.46
N PHE A 158 11.29 -6.21 13.34
CA PHE A 158 10.89 -5.39 14.49
C PHE A 158 11.96 -5.34 15.58
N ALA A 159 12.82 -6.36 15.68
CA ALA A 159 13.96 -6.37 16.58
C ALA A 159 15.13 -5.48 16.12
N ARG A 160 15.04 -4.81 14.96
CA ARG A 160 16.05 -3.84 14.53
C ARG A 160 15.95 -2.60 15.42
N ALA A 161 17.11 -2.01 15.72
CA ALA A 161 17.16 -0.76 16.47
C ALA A 161 16.30 0.31 15.79
N ASP A 162 15.50 1.02 16.59
CA ASP A 162 14.63 2.13 16.19
C ASP A 162 13.41 1.75 15.33
N TRP A 163 13.08 0.46 15.18
CA TRP A 163 11.95 0.01 14.34
C TRP A 163 10.75 -0.49 15.12
N GLU A 164 10.80 -0.49 16.46
CA GLU A 164 9.79 -1.05 17.37
C GLU A 164 8.39 -0.48 17.08
N PRO A 165 7.54 -1.17 16.31
CA PRO A 165 6.26 -0.63 15.91
C PRO A 165 5.21 -0.92 16.98
N GLU A 166 4.28 0.01 17.15
CA GLU A 166 3.16 -0.14 18.10
C GLU A 166 1.97 -0.87 17.47
N ALA A 167 1.95 -0.98 16.15
CA ALA A 167 0.95 -1.71 15.38
C ALA A 167 1.49 -2.15 14.01
N LEU A 168 0.91 -3.22 13.47
CA LEU A 168 1.17 -3.73 12.13
C LEU A 168 -0.11 -3.67 11.29
N VAL A 169 -0.02 -3.13 10.07
CA VAL A 169 -1.08 -3.18 9.06
C VAL A 169 -0.65 -4.11 7.92
N LEU A 170 -1.44 -5.14 7.65
CA LEU A 170 -1.26 -6.05 6.52
C LEU A 170 -2.04 -5.54 5.31
N VAL A 171 -1.38 -5.50 4.16
CA VAL A 171 -1.97 -5.13 2.88
C VAL A 171 -1.35 -5.97 1.75
N GLY A 172 -1.92 -5.90 0.54
CA GLY A 172 -1.41 -6.61 -0.64
C GLY A 172 -2.39 -7.67 -1.15
N SER A 173 -2.00 -8.36 -2.21
CA SER A 173 -2.86 -9.30 -2.94
C SER A 173 -2.89 -10.73 -2.38
N ALA A 174 -2.27 -10.98 -1.22
CA ALA A 174 -2.30 -12.30 -0.61
C ALA A 174 -3.71 -12.71 -0.17
N GLU A 175 -4.03 -13.99 -0.31
CA GLU A 175 -5.29 -14.55 0.17
C GLU A 175 -5.31 -14.57 1.70
N ASP A 176 -6.49 -14.31 2.28
CA ASP A 176 -6.79 -14.46 3.71
C ASP A 176 -5.87 -13.70 4.69
N LEU A 177 -5.58 -12.43 4.38
CA LEU A 177 -4.86 -11.53 5.31
C LEU A 177 -5.56 -11.39 6.67
N ASP A 178 -6.89 -11.45 6.68
CA ASP A 178 -7.69 -11.40 7.92
C ASP A 178 -7.50 -12.67 8.78
N GLY A 179 -7.30 -13.83 8.14
CA GLY A 179 -7.08 -15.11 8.83
C GLY A 179 -5.71 -15.20 9.50
N ILE A 180 -4.66 -14.64 8.88
CA ILE A 180 -3.29 -14.66 9.42
C ILE A 180 -3.03 -13.55 10.46
N ALA A 181 -3.80 -12.46 10.42
CA ALA A 181 -3.67 -11.35 11.38
C ALA A 181 -3.66 -11.78 12.87
N PRO A 182 -4.60 -12.60 13.38
CA PRO A 182 -4.57 -13.01 14.79
C PRO A 182 -3.34 -13.85 15.16
N VAL A 183 -2.82 -14.65 14.23
CA VAL A 183 -1.59 -15.44 14.46
C VAL A 183 -0.39 -14.51 14.61
N LEU A 184 -0.28 -13.52 13.72
CA LEU A 184 0.79 -12.52 13.76
C LEU A 184 0.70 -11.65 15.02
N GLU A 185 -0.51 -11.29 15.45
CA GLU A 185 -0.72 -10.53 16.68
C GLU A 185 -0.22 -11.29 17.92
N GLU A 186 -0.54 -12.58 18.02
CA GLU A 186 -0.05 -13.43 19.11
C GLU A 186 1.48 -13.57 19.07
N ALA A 187 2.06 -13.78 17.88
CA ALA A 187 3.49 -14.03 17.74
C ALA A 187 4.37 -12.78 17.89
N LEU A 188 3.92 -11.63 17.39
CA LEU A 188 4.66 -10.37 17.39
C LEU A 188 4.37 -9.49 18.61
N ALA A 189 3.31 -9.80 19.37
CA ALA A 189 2.84 -9.03 20.52
C ALA A 189 2.53 -7.55 20.19
N VAL A 190 2.07 -7.29 18.97
CA VAL A 190 1.57 -5.99 18.50
C VAL A 190 0.22 -6.18 17.83
N PRO A 191 -0.73 -5.23 17.95
CA PRO A 191 -2.00 -5.27 17.22
C PRO A 191 -1.77 -5.40 15.71
N VAL A 192 -2.52 -6.29 15.05
CA VAL A 192 -2.43 -6.51 13.61
C VAL A 192 -3.77 -6.20 12.94
N PHE A 193 -3.74 -5.33 11.93
CA PHE A 193 -4.93 -4.89 11.20
C PHE A 193 -4.84 -5.27 9.72
N SER A 194 -5.96 -5.66 9.13
CA SER A 194 -6.11 -5.88 7.69
C SER A 194 -7.30 -5.02 7.20
N PRO A 195 -7.05 -3.95 6.43
CA PRO A 195 -8.12 -3.09 5.90
C PRO A 195 -8.98 -3.82 4.85
N ALA A 196 -10.26 -3.46 4.75
CA ALA A 196 -11.22 -4.11 3.82
C ALA A 196 -10.85 -4.02 2.33
N GLU A 197 -9.99 -3.07 1.94
CA GLU A 197 -9.46 -2.92 0.58
C GLU A 197 -7.93 -3.16 0.54
N ALA A 198 -7.41 -4.06 1.38
CA ALA A 198 -6.00 -4.40 1.49
C ALA A 198 -5.34 -4.72 0.13
N GLN A 199 -6.05 -5.41 -0.75
CA GLN A 199 -5.61 -5.77 -2.11
C GLN A 199 -5.50 -4.57 -3.06
N LEU A 200 -6.16 -3.45 -2.75
CA LEU A 200 -6.09 -2.21 -3.53
C LEU A 200 -5.08 -1.21 -2.97
N ALA A 201 -4.38 -1.56 -1.90
CA ALA A 201 -3.48 -0.66 -1.19
C ALA A 201 -2.32 -0.19 -2.08
N LEU A 202 -1.75 -1.05 -2.94
CA LEU A 202 -0.70 -0.64 -3.88
C LEU A 202 -1.21 0.37 -4.93
N ALA A 203 -2.42 0.17 -5.45
CA ALA A 203 -3.03 1.11 -6.38
C ALA A 203 -3.28 2.46 -5.69
N ARG A 204 -3.73 2.44 -4.44
CA ARG A 204 -3.86 3.64 -3.60
C ARG A 204 -2.52 4.32 -3.36
N GLY A 205 -1.46 3.58 -3.05
CA GLY A 205 -0.09 4.09 -2.93
C GLY A 205 0.40 4.77 -4.21
N ALA A 206 0.13 4.17 -5.38
CA ALA A 206 0.44 4.77 -6.68
C ALA A 206 -0.32 6.08 -6.92
N ALA A 207 -1.60 6.15 -6.52
CA ALA A 207 -2.36 7.40 -6.59
C ALA A 207 -1.72 8.48 -5.69
N LEU A 208 -1.40 8.14 -4.43
CA LEU A 208 -0.81 9.08 -3.47
C LEU A 208 0.56 9.59 -3.94
N ALA A 209 1.43 8.70 -4.44
CA ALA A 209 2.73 9.08 -4.99
C ALA A 209 2.64 9.95 -6.25
N CYS A 210 1.51 9.89 -6.97
CA CYS A 210 1.25 10.69 -8.17
C CYS A 210 0.51 11.99 -7.91
N THR A 211 0.10 12.24 -6.66
CA THR A 211 -0.40 13.56 -6.29
C THR A 211 0.76 14.54 -6.32
N PRO A 212 0.64 15.68 -7.00
CA PRO A 212 1.67 16.71 -6.94
C PRO A 212 1.80 17.17 -5.49
N SER A 213 2.99 16.99 -4.92
CA SER A 213 3.31 17.43 -3.57
C SER A 213 3.11 18.94 -3.49
N VAL A 214 2.50 19.46 -2.42
CA VAL A 214 2.34 20.91 -2.22
C VAL A 214 3.70 21.63 -2.23
N ASP A 215 4.78 20.94 -1.86
CA ASP A 215 6.14 21.47 -1.93
C ASP A 215 6.61 21.73 -3.38
N GLU A 216 6.27 20.88 -4.35
CA GLU A 216 6.62 21.12 -5.76
C GLU A 216 5.88 22.35 -6.32
N TRP A 217 4.66 22.61 -5.86
CA TRP A 217 3.91 23.79 -6.31
C TRP A 217 4.49 25.12 -5.80
N TRP A 218 5.28 25.10 -4.72
CA TRP A 218 5.97 26.27 -4.20
C TRP A 218 7.36 26.49 -4.81
N LEU A 219 7.95 25.43 -5.39
CA LEU A 219 9.28 25.45 -6.00
C LEU A 219 9.25 25.78 -7.51
N ASP A 220 8.10 25.65 -8.16
CA ASP A 220 7.95 25.78 -9.63
C ASP A 220 7.57 27.19 -10.16
N ASP A 221 7.65 28.26 -9.36
CA ASP A 221 7.51 29.62 -9.92
C ASP A 221 8.78 30.09 -10.67
N ASP A 222 9.90 29.35 -10.61
CA ASP A 222 11.18 29.78 -11.20
C ASP A 222 11.87 28.77 -12.16
N LEU A 223 11.28 27.60 -12.45
CA LEU A 223 11.87 26.60 -13.35
C LEU A 223 10.91 26.15 -14.46
N ALA A 224 10.52 27.10 -15.32
CA ALA A 224 9.92 26.75 -16.61
C ALA A 224 10.89 25.84 -17.41
N PRO A 225 10.48 24.64 -17.85
CA PRO A 225 11.32 23.81 -18.71
C PRO A 225 11.55 24.53 -20.03
N THR A 226 12.83 24.61 -20.43
CA THR A 226 13.27 25.24 -21.67
C THR A 226 12.62 24.54 -22.87
N ARG A 227 11.47 25.06 -23.30
CA ARG A 227 10.86 24.73 -24.58
C ARG A 227 11.60 25.51 -25.66
N ALA A 228 12.14 24.81 -26.65
CA ALA A 228 12.84 25.39 -27.80
C ALA A 228 12.03 26.55 -28.43
N PRO A 229 12.69 27.66 -28.85
CA PRO A 229 12.00 28.86 -29.27
C PRO A 229 11.30 28.66 -30.63
N VAL A 230 9.98 28.63 -30.63
CA VAL A 230 9.16 28.92 -31.81
C VAL A 230 8.97 30.44 -31.88
N PRO A 231 9.29 31.12 -33.00
CA PRO A 231 9.12 32.56 -33.08
C PRO A 231 7.62 32.88 -33.19
N ALA A 232 7.05 33.44 -32.12
CA ALA A 232 5.69 33.98 -32.10
C ALA A 232 5.71 35.50 -31.92
N GLU A 233 4.89 36.16 -32.73
CA GLU A 233 4.74 37.60 -32.92
C GLU A 233 4.49 38.43 -31.64
N PRO A 234 4.85 39.73 -31.65
CA PRO A 234 4.67 40.60 -30.49
C PRO A 234 3.19 40.90 -30.23
N ARG A 235 2.64 40.34 -29.15
CA ARG A 235 1.34 40.75 -28.58
C ARG A 235 1.50 41.90 -27.58
N PRO A 236 0.53 42.83 -27.50
CA PRO A 236 0.68 44.13 -26.83
C PRO A 236 0.68 44.05 -25.29
N ALA A 237 1.40 45.00 -24.69
CA ALA A 237 1.81 45.06 -23.29
C ALA A 237 0.73 45.47 -22.27
N THR A 238 -0.54 45.04 -22.43
CA THR A 238 -1.64 45.52 -21.57
C THR A 238 -2.11 44.54 -20.48
N GLU A 239 -1.62 43.30 -20.42
CA GLU A 239 -2.02 42.34 -19.36
C GLU A 239 -1.14 42.33 -18.11
N ARG A 240 0.00 43.01 -18.10
CA ARG A 240 0.91 43.02 -16.94
C ARG A 240 0.35 43.78 -15.72
N LEU A 241 -0.65 44.63 -15.91
CA LEU A 241 -1.21 45.44 -14.82
C LEU A 241 -2.33 44.72 -14.02
N ARG A 242 -2.84 43.58 -14.49
CA ARG A 242 -3.91 42.84 -13.80
C ARG A 242 -3.41 41.76 -12.84
N ARG A 243 -2.10 41.52 -12.80
CA ARG A 243 -1.45 40.48 -11.98
C ARG A 243 -0.87 41.01 -10.64
N ALA A 244 -0.95 42.32 -10.38
CA ALA A 244 -0.48 42.94 -9.13
C ALA A 244 -1.61 43.28 -8.14
N GLY A 245 -2.85 42.85 -8.40
CA GLY A 245 -4.01 43.15 -7.56
C GLY A 245 -4.07 42.44 -6.20
N PRO A 246 -3.82 41.13 -6.09
CA PRO A 246 -4.10 40.40 -4.84
C PRO A 246 -3.03 40.61 -3.75
N ALA A 247 -1.77 40.89 -4.11
CA ALA A 247 -0.69 41.10 -3.14
C ALA A 247 -0.85 42.39 -2.31
N LEU A 248 -1.42 43.44 -2.90
CA LEU A 248 -1.70 44.69 -2.18
C LEU A 248 -2.90 44.58 -1.23
N MET A 249 -3.82 43.63 -1.46
CA MET A 249 -4.98 43.41 -0.59
C MET A 249 -4.62 42.70 0.73
N LEU A 250 -3.67 41.76 0.70
CA LEU A 250 -3.24 41.01 1.88
C LEU A 250 -2.48 41.88 2.90
N ALA A 251 -1.60 42.77 2.41
CA ALA A 251 -0.87 43.69 3.28
C ALA A 251 -1.80 44.71 3.97
N GLY A 252 -2.84 45.17 3.28
CA GLY A 252 -3.86 46.05 3.86
C GLY A 252 -4.73 45.37 4.92
N GLY A 253 -5.10 44.10 4.68
CA GLY A 253 -5.90 43.30 5.62
C GLY A 253 -5.21 43.05 6.96
N LEU A 254 -3.91 42.72 6.94
CA LEU A 254 -3.12 42.47 8.16
C LEU A 254 -3.07 43.72 9.07
N VAL A 255 -2.86 44.90 8.48
CA VAL A 255 -2.77 46.16 9.25
C VAL A 255 -4.12 46.51 9.90
N ALA A 256 -5.23 46.37 9.17
CA ALA A 256 -6.56 46.64 9.72
C ALA A 256 -6.93 45.63 10.83
N PHE A 257 -6.52 44.36 10.69
CA PHE A 257 -6.74 43.33 11.70
C PHE A 257 -5.96 43.61 12.99
N VAL A 258 -4.68 44.00 12.89
CA VAL A 258 -3.85 44.37 14.06
C VAL A 258 -4.41 45.59 14.79
N VAL A 259 -4.93 46.58 14.06
CA VAL A 259 -5.60 47.75 14.67
C VAL A 259 -6.90 47.35 15.38
N SER A 260 -7.69 46.45 14.80
CA SER A 260 -8.94 45.96 15.40
C SER A 260 -8.72 45.14 16.68
N VAL A 261 -7.73 44.23 16.67
CA VAL A 261 -7.37 43.43 17.86
C VAL A 261 -6.80 44.31 18.97
N SER A 262 -6.02 45.34 18.64
CA SER A 262 -5.49 46.29 19.63
C SER A 262 -6.59 47.14 20.28
N ALA A 263 -7.63 47.52 19.53
CA ALA A 263 -8.77 48.24 20.08
C ALA A 263 -9.64 47.36 21.01
N ALA A 264 -9.80 46.08 20.68
CA ALA A 264 -10.53 45.11 21.50
C ALA A 264 -9.81 44.80 22.82
N LEU A 265 -8.47 44.76 22.82
CA LEU A 265 -7.65 44.56 24.03
C LEU A 265 -7.59 45.80 24.93
N GLY A 266 -7.84 47.00 24.40
CA GLY A 266 -7.88 48.24 25.20
C GLY A 266 -9.11 48.37 26.11
N MET A 267 -10.27 47.82 25.72
CA MET A 267 -11.52 47.95 26.50
C MET A 267 -11.66 46.96 27.66
N GLN A 268 -10.79 45.95 27.73
CA GLN A 268 -10.79 44.93 28.77
C GLN A 268 -9.84 45.22 29.94
N PHE A 269 -9.05 46.31 29.87
CA PHE A 269 -8.17 46.78 30.94
C PHE A 269 -8.56 48.16 31.48
N VAL A 270 -9.85 48.51 31.46
CA VAL A 270 -10.35 49.66 32.24
C VAL A 270 -10.46 49.22 33.72
N PRO A 271 -9.72 49.83 34.66
CA PRO A 271 -9.88 49.52 36.08
C PRO A 271 -11.18 50.16 36.57
N GLU A 272 -12.19 49.33 36.86
CA GLU A 272 -13.38 49.74 37.59
C GLU A 272 -12.97 50.23 38.99
N ARG A 273 -13.28 51.50 39.28
CA ARG A 273 -13.17 52.09 40.62
C ARG A 273 -14.19 51.41 41.55
N PRO A 274 -13.81 50.97 42.76
CA PRO A 274 -14.78 50.45 43.71
C PRO A 274 -15.65 51.58 44.26
N ALA A 275 -16.97 51.48 44.06
CA ALA A 275 -17.96 52.30 44.75
C ALA A 275 -18.11 51.85 46.23
N PRO A 276 -18.41 52.78 47.16
CA PRO A 276 -18.43 52.50 48.59
C PRO A 276 -19.69 51.75 49.05
N THR A 277 -19.50 51.07 50.18
CA THR A 277 -20.35 50.14 50.90
C THR A 277 -21.64 50.77 51.45
N VAL A 278 -22.77 50.08 51.33
CA VAL A 278 -23.95 50.31 52.17
C VAL A 278 -24.21 49.04 53.00
N ARG A 279 -24.20 49.20 54.32
CA ARG A 279 -24.44 48.15 55.33
C ARG A 279 -25.94 47.86 55.52
N PRO A 280 -26.29 46.65 56.00
CA PRO A 280 -27.65 46.13 56.11
C PRO A 280 -28.29 46.45 57.46
N ALA A 281 -29.62 46.40 57.57
CA ALA A 281 -30.34 46.08 58.81
C ALA A 281 -31.86 45.94 58.62
N ALA A 282 -32.42 45.00 59.41
CA ALA A 282 -33.79 44.88 59.90
C ALA A 282 -34.83 44.21 58.98
N GLU A 283 -35.66 43.25 59.40
CA GLU A 283 -35.79 42.47 60.63
C GLU A 283 -36.92 41.43 60.39
N ALA A 284 -36.94 40.37 61.21
CA ALA A 284 -38.11 39.61 61.64
C ALA A 284 -38.76 38.54 60.70
N GLY A 285 -38.46 37.27 61.01
CA GLY A 285 -39.48 36.34 61.56
C GLY A 285 -40.26 35.44 60.60
N PRO A 286 -40.77 34.26 61.06
CA PRO A 286 -40.54 32.99 60.36
C PRO A 286 -41.81 32.24 59.91
N ALA A 287 -41.57 31.11 59.23
CA ALA A 287 -42.40 29.90 59.10
C ALA A 287 -43.14 29.66 57.76
N ALA A 288 -42.71 28.64 57.02
CA ALA A 288 -43.43 27.36 56.88
C ALA A 288 -42.61 26.38 56.00
N PRO A 289 -42.63 25.06 56.28
CA PRO A 289 -41.80 24.08 55.59
C PRO A 289 -42.43 23.68 54.24
N VAL A 290 -41.63 23.67 53.18
CA VAL A 290 -42.02 23.04 51.90
C VAL A 290 -41.83 21.53 52.04
N ALA A 291 -42.89 20.79 51.75
CA ALA A 291 -42.98 19.34 51.84
C ALA A 291 -41.95 18.62 50.95
N PRO A 292 -41.50 17.41 51.32
CA PRO A 292 -40.58 16.62 50.51
C PRO A 292 -41.23 16.18 49.19
N ILE A 293 -40.52 16.45 48.09
CA ILE A 293 -40.86 15.98 46.75
C ILE A 293 -40.71 14.45 46.71
N ALA A 294 -41.77 13.76 46.29
CA ALA A 294 -41.80 12.31 46.13
C ALA A 294 -40.85 11.85 44.99
N PRO A 295 -40.23 10.67 45.10
CA PRO A 295 -39.38 10.12 44.05
C PRO A 295 -40.19 9.70 42.80
N PRO A 296 -39.57 9.71 41.61
CA PRO A 296 -40.23 9.38 40.34
C PRO A 296 -40.60 7.88 40.26
N PRO A 297 -41.66 7.51 39.51
CA PRO A 297 -42.06 6.11 39.33
C PRO A 297 -41.09 5.33 38.42
N PRO A 298 -41.00 4.00 38.56
CA PRO A 298 -40.11 3.16 37.76
C PRO A 298 -40.57 3.07 36.29
N PRO A 299 -39.64 2.77 35.35
CA PRO A 299 -39.93 2.73 33.92
C PRO A 299 -40.89 1.58 33.55
N VAL A 300 -41.82 1.90 32.66
CA VAL A 300 -42.82 0.98 32.11
C VAL A 300 -42.15 0.01 31.13
N ALA A 301 -42.39 -1.29 31.32
CA ALA A 301 -41.95 -2.37 30.44
C ALA A 301 -42.64 -2.31 29.05
N PRO A 302 -41.97 -2.75 27.97
CA PRO A 302 -42.60 -2.84 26.65
C PRO A 302 -43.70 -3.90 26.61
N PRO A 303 -44.73 -3.74 25.75
CA PRO A 303 -45.87 -4.66 25.68
C PRO A 303 -45.49 -6.04 25.11
N PRO A 304 -46.31 -7.08 25.38
CA PRO A 304 -45.99 -8.45 25.01
C PRO A 304 -46.21 -8.69 23.52
N VAL A 305 -45.34 -9.51 22.95
CA VAL A 305 -45.43 -10.04 21.58
C VAL A 305 -46.62 -11.00 21.53
N GLU A 306 -47.56 -10.74 20.63
CA GLU A 306 -48.72 -11.59 20.37
C GLU A 306 -48.30 -12.77 19.47
N GLU A 307 -48.58 -13.97 19.95
CA GLU A 307 -48.19 -15.27 19.38
C GLU A 307 -49.34 -15.84 18.53
N ALA A 308 -49.09 -16.07 17.23
CA ALA A 308 -49.83 -17.02 16.38
C ALA A 308 -49.19 -17.16 14.98
N PRO A 309 -49.30 -18.32 14.30
CA PRO A 309 -49.01 -19.67 14.73
C PRO A 309 -47.83 -20.27 13.92
N ALA A 310 -47.30 -21.39 14.42
CA ALA A 310 -46.27 -22.21 13.81
C ALA A 310 -46.57 -22.53 12.33
N THR A 311 -45.62 -22.21 11.45
CA THR A 311 -45.53 -22.82 10.12
C THR A 311 -44.45 -23.88 10.19
N GLU A 312 -44.79 -25.05 9.66
CA GLU A 312 -44.10 -26.32 9.82
C GLU A 312 -42.64 -26.31 9.34
N ASP A 313 -41.83 -26.97 10.14
CA ASP A 313 -40.48 -27.48 9.87
C ASP A 313 -40.48 -28.34 8.60
N PRO A 314 -39.66 -28.05 7.56
CA PRO A 314 -39.36 -29.05 6.54
C PRO A 314 -38.31 -30.01 7.10
N ALA A 315 -38.79 -31.20 7.49
CA ALA A 315 -37.97 -32.35 7.82
C ALA A 315 -36.90 -32.66 6.75
N PRO A 316 -35.72 -33.20 7.15
CA PRO A 316 -34.64 -33.55 6.24
C PRO A 316 -34.83 -34.97 5.69
N GLU A 317 -34.79 -35.14 4.36
CA GLU A 317 -34.60 -36.45 3.71
C GLU A 317 -34.29 -36.28 2.21
N PRO A 318 -33.60 -37.22 1.55
CA PRO A 318 -32.30 -37.84 1.82
C PRO A 318 -31.27 -37.55 0.72
N ALA A 319 -30.01 -37.95 0.97
CA ALA A 319 -28.86 -37.86 0.07
C ALA A 319 -29.08 -38.46 -1.34
N PRO A 320 -28.54 -37.85 -2.41
CA PRO A 320 -28.25 -38.54 -3.66
C PRO A 320 -26.92 -39.28 -3.53
N VAL A 321 -27.07 -40.60 -3.46
CA VAL A 321 -26.17 -41.70 -3.84
C VAL A 321 -24.89 -41.30 -4.59
N GLU A 322 -23.79 -41.71 -3.97
CA GLU A 322 -22.45 -41.95 -4.52
C GLU A 322 -22.52 -42.78 -5.81
N GLU A 323 -22.23 -42.18 -6.97
CA GLU A 323 -22.01 -42.91 -8.22
C GLU A 323 -20.51 -43.22 -8.35
N ALA A 324 -20.16 -44.44 -7.94
CA ALA A 324 -18.84 -45.02 -8.14
C ALA A 324 -18.54 -45.16 -9.65
N PRO A 325 -17.35 -44.75 -10.15
CA PRO A 325 -16.87 -45.22 -11.44
C PRO A 325 -16.30 -46.62 -11.25
N ALA A 326 -17.09 -47.63 -11.62
CA ALA A 326 -16.60 -48.98 -11.80
C ALA A 326 -16.06 -49.17 -13.23
N THR A 327 -14.86 -49.76 -13.29
CA THR A 327 -14.36 -50.69 -14.33
C THR A 327 -13.53 -50.13 -15.50
N GLU A 328 -12.22 -50.24 -15.36
CA GLU A 328 -11.25 -50.63 -16.41
C GLU A 328 -11.35 -52.17 -16.60
N PRO A 329 -11.30 -52.80 -17.83
CA PRO A 329 -10.05 -52.95 -18.58
C PRO A 329 -10.07 -53.06 -20.13
N ALA A 330 -9.06 -52.42 -20.74
CA ALA A 330 -8.11 -52.92 -21.75
C ALA A 330 -8.64 -53.40 -23.16
N PRO A 331 -7.76 -53.84 -24.10
CA PRO A 331 -7.20 -53.05 -25.20
C PRO A 331 -7.48 -53.64 -26.60
N ILE A 332 -7.32 -52.86 -27.68
CA ILE A 332 -7.20 -53.43 -29.05
C ILE A 332 -6.24 -52.67 -29.95
N GLU A 333 -5.17 -53.40 -30.27
CA GLU A 333 -4.18 -53.27 -31.34
C GLU A 333 -4.78 -53.68 -32.69
N SER A 334 -4.45 -52.97 -33.78
CA SER A 334 -4.40 -53.48 -35.18
C SER A 334 -3.86 -52.37 -36.12
N THR A 335 -2.58 -52.38 -36.52
CA THR A 335 -2.00 -53.03 -37.72
C THR A 335 -2.02 -52.15 -38.99
N ASP A 336 -0.82 -51.70 -39.39
CA ASP A 336 -0.35 -51.15 -40.68
C ASP A 336 -0.46 -52.17 -41.86
N PRO A 337 -0.38 -51.82 -43.18
CA PRO A 337 0.89 -51.34 -43.80
C PRO A 337 0.85 -50.48 -45.10
N LEU A 338 2.07 -50.02 -45.46
CA LEU A 338 2.61 -49.18 -46.56
C LEU A 338 2.29 -49.61 -48.03
N PRO A 339 2.68 -48.79 -49.06
CA PRO A 339 3.96 -49.05 -49.74
C PRO A 339 4.78 -47.82 -50.24
N VAL A 340 6.07 -48.13 -50.46
CA VAL A 340 7.27 -47.40 -50.92
C VAL A 340 7.27 -46.82 -52.35
N ASP A 341 8.05 -45.74 -52.60
CA ASP A 341 8.93 -45.62 -53.79
C ASP A 341 10.08 -44.58 -53.69
N ALA A 342 11.25 -44.97 -54.25
CA ALA A 342 12.42 -44.25 -54.85
C ALA A 342 13.02 -42.95 -54.24
N ALA A 343 14.31 -42.60 -54.30
CA ALA A 343 15.63 -43.15 -54.71
C ALA A 343 16.70 -42.07 -54.31
N PRO A 344 18.04 -42.34 -54.27
CA PRO A 344 19.01 -41.57 -53.47
C PRO A 344 19.81 -40.48 -54.24
N PRO A 345 20.36 -39.45 -53.57
CA PRO A 345 21.40 -38.57 -54.13
C PRO A 345 22.82 -38.84 -53.54
N PRO A 346 23.89 -38.24 -54.13
CA PRO A 346 25.20 -38.88 -54.30
C PRO A 346 26.22 -38.64 -53.18
N VAL A 347 27.18 -39.56 -53.11
CA VAL A 347 28.39 -39.50 -52.26
C VAL A 347 29.29 -38.37 -52.72
N VAL A 348 29.59 -37.44 -51.81
CA VAL A 348 30.66 -36.45 -51.95
C VAL A 348 31.65 -36.72 -50.83
N ASP A 349 32.85 -37.17 -51.20
CA ASP A 349 34.00 -37.29 -50.31
C ASP A 349 34.41 -35.89 -49.84
N ALA A 350 33.91 -35.50 -48.68
CA ALA A 350 34.44 -34.38 -47.91
C ALA A 350 34.56 -34.86 -46.47
N VAL A 351 35.77 -35.24 -46.07
CA VAL A 351 36.14 -35.55 -44.69
C VAL A 351 35.84 -34.33 -43.82
N PRO A 352 34.82 -34.37 -42.94
CA PRO A 352 34.61 -33.34 -41.93
C PRO A 352 35.51 -33.66 -40.72
N PRO A 353 35.96 -32.66 -39.95
CA PRO A 353 36.66 -32.93 -38.71
C PRO A 353 35.72 -33.72 -37.78
N VAL A 354 36.28 -34.73 -37.11
CA VAL A 354 35.58 -35.45 -36.02
C VAL A 354 35.27 -34.44 -34.92
N LEU A 355 34.08 -33.86 -34.96
CA LEU A 355 33.47 -33.21 -33.82
C LEU A 355 33.04 -34.33 -32.87
N ALA A 356 33.74 -34.42 -31.74
CA ALA A 356 33.32 -35.25 -30.62
C ALA A 356 31.84 -34.98 -30.30
N PRO A 357 31.06 -36.00 -29.88
CA PRO A 357 29.69 -35.78 -29.45
C PRO A 357 29.66 -34.74 -28.32
N PRO A 358 28.67 -33.83 -28.28
CA PRO A 358 28.51 -32.96 -27.12
C PRO A 358 28.37 -33.82 -25.87
N PRO A 359 29.00 -33.47 -24.74
CA PRO A 359 28.79 -34.21 -23.51
C PRO A 359 27.30 -34.14 -23.17
N VAL A 360 26.73 -35.31 -22.89
CA VAL A 360 25.41 -35.42 -22.23
C VAL A 360 25.45 -34.48 -21.02
N PRO A 361 24.41 -33.67 -20.76
CA PRO A 361 24.36 -32.88 -19.53
C PRO A 361 24.43 -33.85 -18.35
N GLU A 362 25.59 -33.93 -17.70
CA GLU A 362 25.72 -34.56 -16.39
C GLU A 362 24.72 -33.84 -15.50
N GLN A 363 23.71 -34.57 -15.01
CA GLN A 363 22.77 -34.04 -14.03
C GLN A 363 23.58 -33.52 -12.85
N GLN A 364 23.61 -32.19 -12.69
CA GLN A 364 24.29 -31.58 -11.57
C GLN A 364 23.70 -32.17 -10.29
N PRO A 365 24.53 -32.72 -9.38
CA PRO A 365 24.04 -33.24 -8.13
C PRO A 365 23.31 -32.11 -7.39
N GLY A 366 22.09 -32.41 -6.95
CA GLY A 366 21.19 -31.47 -6.29
C GLY A 366 21.88 -30.77 -5.13
N LEU A 367 21.43 -29.55 -4.82
CA LEU A 367 22.06 -28.65 -3.85
C LEU A 367 22.27 -29.32 -2.47
N LEU A 368 21.37 -30.21 -2.06
CA LEU A 368 21.48 -31.03 -0.84
C LEU A 368 22.66 -32.03 -0.88
N GLN A 369 22.99 -32.58 -2.04
CA GLN A 369 24.11 -33.48 -2.21
C GLN A 369 25.44 -32.73 -2.03
N ARG A 370 25.52 -31.48 -2.54
CA ARG A 370 26.69 -30.62 -2.36
C ARG A 370 26.90 -30.18 -0.92
N ILE A 371 25.81 -29.92 -0.19
CA ILE A 371 25.87 -29.61 1.24
C ILE A 371 26.34 -30.85 2.02
N ARG A 372 25.82 -32.04 1.69
CA ARG A 372 26.22 -33.30 2.33
C ARG A 372 27.70 -33.63 2.13
N ASP A 373 28.23 -33.45 0.93
CA ASP A 373 29.65 -33.72 0.64
C ASP A 373 30.58 -32.70 1.32
N ARG A 374 30.16 -31.43 1.44
CA ARG A 374 30.90 -30.44 2.23
C ARG A 374 30.89 -30.73 3.73
N LEU A 375 29.79 -31.25 4.28
CA LEU A 375 29.74 -31.66 5.69
C LEU A 375 30.52 -32.96 5.96
N ALA A 376 30.65 -33.85 4.98
CA ALA A 376 31.47 -35.06 5.11
C ALA A 376 32.97 -34.76 5.09
N GLY A 377 33.42 -33.77 4.31
CA GLY A 377 34.83 -33.37 4.21
C GLY A 377 35.39 -32.60 5.42
N VAL A 378 34.55 -32.12 6.34
CA VAL A 378 34.98 -31.36 7.53
C VAL A 378 35.31 -32.27 8.72
N ARG A 379 35.07 -33.59 8.61
CA ARG A 379 35.24 -34.52 9.73
C ARG A 379 36.64 -35.16 9.85
N ASP A 380 37.51 -34.94 8.87
CA ASP A 380 38.90 -35.42 8.87
C ASP A 380 39.90 -34.25 8.76
N ASP A 381 39.90 -33.33 9.72
CA ASP A 381 41.04 -32.44 9.94
C ASP A 381 41.78 -32.83 11.23
N GLN A 382 42.92 -33.48 11.00
CA GLN A 382 43.96 -33.82 11.96
C GLN A 382 44.52 -32.54 12.61
N PRO A 383 44.73 -32.48 13.95
CA PRO A 383 45.20 -31.24 14.59
C PRO A 383 46.60 -30.84 14.13
N PRO A 384 46.90 -29.53 14.04
CA PRO A 384 48.16 -29.05 13.46
C PRO A 384 49.36 -29.34 14.37
N VAL A 385 50.45 -29.77 13.75
CA VAL A 385 51.79 -29.82 14.37
C VAL A 385 52.27 -28.39 14.61
N VAL A 386 52.55 -28.06 15.87
CA VAL A 386 53.12 -26.76 16.29
C VAL A 386 54.60 -26.73 15.95
N GLU A 387 55.00 -25.85 15.04
CA GLU A 387 56.41 -25.53 14.74
C GLU A 387 56.84 -24.30 15.58
N PRO A 388 58.01 -24.31 16.26
CA PRO A 388 58.39 -23.23 17.16
C PRO A 388 58.94 -22.01 16.39
N ALA A 389 58.50 -20.81 16.80
CA ALA A 389 58.85 -19.53 16.17
C ALA A 389 60.35 -19.15 16.30
N PRO A 390 60.93 -18.44 15.31
CA PRO A 390 62.33 -18.02 15.34
C PRO A 390 62.55 -16.78 16.24
N PRO A 391 63.76 -16.59 16.82
CA PRO A 391 64.03 -15.50 17.75
C PRO A 391 64.23 -14.14 17.05
N PRO A 392 63.96 -13.01 17.75
CA PRO A 392 63.99 -11.68 17.16
C PRO A 392 65.42 -11.16 16.91
N PRO A 393 65.62 -10.29 15.89
CA PRO A 393 66.93 -9.78 15.51
C PRO A 393 67.47 -8.73 16.51
N PRO A 394 68.81 -8.58 16.63
CA PRO A 394 69.42 -7.65 17.58
C PRO A 394 69.29 -6.19 17.11
N PRO A 395 69.31 -5.22 18.05
CA PRO A 395 69.21 -3.81 17.72
C PRO A 395 70.52 -3.32 17.08
N LEU A 396 70.41 -2.57 15.99
CA LEU A 396 71.53 -1.91 15.32
C LEU A 396 71.68 -0.46 15.81
N PRO A 397 72.90 0.11 15.77
CA PRO A 397 73.37 1.20 16.64
C PRO A 397 72.90 2.61 16.28
#